data_AF-A0A3Q9IX31-F1
#
_entry.id   AF-A0A3Q9IX31-F1
#
_cell.length_a   1.000
_cell.length_b   1.000
_cell.length_c   1.000
_cell.angle_alpha   90.00
_cell.angle_beta   90.00
_cell.angle_gamma   90.00
#
_symmetry.space_group_name_H-M   'P 1'
#
loop_
_entity.id
_entity.type
_entity.pdbx_description
1 polymer ?
#
loop_
_entity_poly.entity_id
_entity_poly.type
_entity_poly.pdbx_seq_one_letter_code
_entity_poly.pdbx_strand_id
1 'polypeptide(L)' 'MDAAASAPREGAWSLVARVGRGIRWYTTTLMGDRAYDTYVSHHRVQHPDEPPLTERQFWRQRMADQDRNPGARCC' A
#
# COMPACT_ATOMS: atom_id res chain seq x y z
N MET A 1 -25.87 43.38 8.83
CA MET A 1 -25.62 42.55 10.04
C MET A 1 -24.88 41.34 9.51
N ASP A 2 -23.58 41.53 9.27
CA ASP A 2 -22.80 40.66 8.41
C ASP A 2 -21.86 39.77 9.21
N ALA A 3 -21.85 38.52 8.77
CA ALA A 3 -20.67 37.67 8.64
C ALA A 3 -19.82 37.44 9.90
N ALA A 4 -20.21 36.47 10.74
CA ALA A 4 -19.25 35.81 11.64
C ALA A 4 -19.76 34.46 12.16
N ALA A 5 -19.75 33.39 11.35
CA ALA A 5 -19.90 32.02 11.90
C ALA A 5 -19.43 30.87 10.99
N SER A 6 -18.43 31.07 10.11
CA SER A 6 -18.01 30.02 9.16
C SER A 6 -16.60 29.45 9.33
N ALA A 7 -15.80 29.94 10.27
CA ALA A 7 -14.34 29.77 10.24
C ALA A 7 -13.68 28.61 11.05
N PRO A 8 -14.35 27.53 11.52
CA PRO A 8 -13.60 26.38 12.07
C PRO A 8 -13.45 25.20 11.10
N ARG A 9 -14.20 25.17 10.00
CA ARG A 9 -14.35 23.97 9.14
C ARG A 9 -13.11 23.71 8.30
N GLU A 10 -12.56 24.76 7.69
CA GLU A 10 -11.59 24.63 6.59
C GLU A 10 -10.18 24.23 7.07
N GLY A 11 -9.80 24.71 8.26
CA GLY A 11 -8.56 24.31 8.93
C GLY A 11 -8.62 22.86 9.43
N ALA A 12 -9.78 22.45 9.98
CA ALA A 12 -10.01 21.08 10.43
C ALA A 12 -9.96 20.09 9.26
N TRP A 13 -10.59 20.40 8.13
CA TRP A 13 -10.52 19.59 6.91
C TRP A 13 -9.09 19.42 6.39
N SER A 14 -8.30 20.50 6.43
CA SER A 14 -6.90 20.47 5.99
C SER A 14 -6.02 19.61 6.89
N LEU A 15 -6.27 19.60 8.20
CA LEU A 15 -5.56 18.75 9.16
C LEU A 15 -5.95 17.27 8.98
N VAL A 16 -7.25 16.99 8.85
CA VAL A 16 -7.78 15.64 8.59
C VAL A 16 -7.23 15.08 7.28
N ALA A 17 -7.18 15.89 6.21
CA ALA A 17 -6.62 15.48 4.93
C ALA A 17 -5.12 15.15 5.02
N ARG A 18 -4.34 15.92 5.81
CA ARG A 18 -2.91 15.64 6.03
C ARG A 18 -2.71 14.35 6.82
N VAL A 19 -3.43 14.16 7.92
CA VAL A 19 -3.36 12.96 8.74
C VAL A 19 -3.79 11.73 7.93
N GLY A 20 -4.90 11.81 7.20
CA GLY A 20 -5.37 10.73 6.32
C GLY A 20 -4.35 10.35 5.24
N ARG A 21 -3.66 11.33 4.65
CA ARG A 21 -2.58 11.07 3.68
C ARG A 21 -1.38 10.36 4.33
N GLY A 22 -1.03 10.75 5.55
CA GLY A 22 0.03 10.11 6.33
C GLY A 22 -0.31 8.66 6.69
N ILE A 23 -1.54 8.40 7.15
CA ILE A 23 -2.03 7.04 7.43
C ILE A 23 -2.01 6.21 6.15
N ARG A 24 -2.52 6.73 5.02
CA ARG A 24 -2.48 6.01 3.73
C ARG A 24 -1.04 5.74 3.28
N TRP A 25 -0.12 6.68 3.43
CA TRP A 25 1.29 6.42 3.12
C TRP A 25 1.87 5.35 4.03
N TYR A 26 1.59 5.41 5.33
CA TYR A 26 2.05 4.44 6.32
C TYR A 26 1.52 3.05 6.01
N THR A 27 0.20 2.89 5.79
CA THR A 27 -0.39 1.59 5.45
C THR A 27 0.12 1.08 4.11
N THR A 28 0.17 1.93 3.06
CA THR A 28 0.66 1.48 1.75
C THR A 28 2.14 1.07 1.78
N THR A 29 2.94 1.73 2.61
CA THR A 29 4.39 1.48 2.70
C THR A 29 4.74 0.35 3.67
N LEU A 30 4.09 0.29 4.84
CA LEU A 30 4.43 -0.65 5.91
C LEU A 30 3.55 -1.91 5.95
N MET A 31 2.26 -1.83 5.59
CA MET A 31 1.39 -3.02 5.55
C MET A 31 1.63 -3.90 4.32
N GLY A 32 2.55 -3.51 3.43
CA GLY A 32 2.94 -4.35 2.29
C GLY A 32 2.01 -4.28 1.08
N ASP A 33 1.12 -3.29 1.00
CA ASP A 33 0.34 -3.00 -0.21
C ASP A 33 1.24 -2.70 -1.43
N ARG A 34 2.48 -2.22 -1.19
CA ARG A 34 3.51 -2.04 -2.24
C ARG A 34 4.36 -3.29 -2.52
N ALA A 35 3.96 -4.46 -2.07
CA ALA A 35 4.70 -5.70 -2.37
C ALA A 35 4.76 -5.94 -3.88
N TYR A 36 3.68 -5.64 -4.61
CA TYR A 36 3.64 -5.75 -6.05
C TYR A 36 4.54 -4.73 -6.77
N ASP A 37 4.52 -3.46 -6.35
CA ASP A 37 5.40 -2.42 -6.93
C ASP A 37 6.88 -2.76 -6.75
N THR A 38 7.24 -3.25 -5.56
CA THR A 38 8.60 -3.74 -5.26
C THR A 38 8.97 -4.92 -6.16
N TYR A 39 8.04 -5.88 -6.32
CA TYR A 39 8.23 -7.02 -7.24
C TYR A 39 8.45 -6.56 -8.67
N VAL A 40 7.62 -5.66 -9.20
CA VAL A 40 7.75 -5.16 -10.58
C VAL A 40 9.06 -4.40 -10.77
N SER A 41 9.46 -3.58 -9.80
CA SER A 41 10.72 -2.83 -9.86
C SER A 41 11.93 -3.78 -9.92
N HIS A 42 11.91 -4.81 -9.07
CA HIS A 42 12.93 -5.86 -9.06
C HIS A 42 12.91 -6.70 -10.34
N HIS A 43 11.72 -7.08 -10.81
CA HIS A 43 11.52 -7.86 -12.03
C HIS A 43 12.05 -7.13 -13.25
N ARG A 44 11.80 -5.82 -13.38
CA ARG A 44 12.32 -5.04 -14.50
C ARG A 44 13.84 -4.95 -14.52
N VAL A 45 14.49 -5.01 -13.36
CA VAL A 45 15.95 -5.01 -13.25
C VAL A 45 16.54 -6.38 -13.54
N GLN A 46 15.92 -7.46 -13.06
CA GLN A 46 16.43 -8.83 -13.22
C GLN A 46 16.00 -9.52 -14.53
N HIS A 47 14.81 -9.19 -15.02
CA HIS A 47 14.16 -9.80 -16.16
C HIS A 47 13.60 -8.69 -17.08
N PRO A 48 14.49 -7.93 -17.77
CA PRO A 48 14.06 -6.85 -18.65
C PRO A 48 13.27 -7.33 -19.87
N ASP A 49 13.51 -8.57 -20.32
CA ASP A 49 12.88 -9.14 -21.52
C ASP A 49 11.57 -9.90 -21.24
N GLU A 50 11.20 -10.08 -19.96
CA GLU A 50 9.99 -10.80 -19.55
C GLU A 50 8.97 -9.84 -18.93
N PRO A 51 7.68 -9.92 -19.30
CA PRO A 51 6.65 -9.13 -18.64
C PRO A 51 6.45 -9.62 -17.21
N PRO A 52 6.33 -8.71 -16.21
CA PRO A 52 6.03 -9.11 -14.85
C PRO A 52 4.64 -9.75 -14.76
N LEU A 53 4.45 -10.61 -13.76
CA LEU A 53 3.14 -11.17 -13.42
C LEU A 53 2.12 -10.06 -13.19
N THR A 54 0.84 -10.34 -13.48
CA THR A 54 -0.24 -9.44 -13.07
C THR A 54 -0.36 -9.43 -11.54
N GLU A 55 -0.86 -8.33 -10.98
CA GLU A 55 -1.02 -8.17 -9.53
C GLU A 55 -1.80 -9.33 -8.88
N ARG A 56 -2.90 -9.77 -9.51
CA ARG A 56 -3.70 -10.90 -9.03
C ARG A 56 -2.92 -12.23 -9.03
N GLN A 57 -2.08 -12.46 -10.05
CA GLN A 57 -1.24 -13.66 -10.12
C GLN A 57 -0.15 -13.64 -9.06
N PHE A 58 0.48 -12.48 -8.85
CA PHE A 58 1.48 -12.27 -7.81
C PHE A 58 0.91 -12.63 -6.42
N TRP A 59 -0.25 -12.09 -6.06
CA TRP A 59 -0.88 -12.37 -4.76
C TRP A 59 -1.29 -13.84 -4.62
N ARG A 60 -1.83 -14.45 -5.68
CA ARG A 60 -2.17 -15.87 -5.67
C ARG A 60 -0.93 -16.74 -5.43
N GLN A 61 0.16 -16.47 -6.15
CA GLN A 61 1.40 -17.22 -6.00
C GLN A 61 2.00 -17.03 -4.61
N ARG A 62 2.03 -15.79 -4.10
CA ARG A 62 2.52 -15.48 -2.76
C ARG A 62 1.75 -16.23 -1.67
N MET A 63 0.42 -16.29 -1.75
CA MET A 63 -0.39 -17.06 -0.80
C MET A 63 -0.13 -18.57 -0.93
N ALA A 64 -0.02 -19.09 -2.16
CA ALA A 64 0.31 -20.49 -2.39
C ALA A 64 1.72 -20.84 -1.86
N ASP A 65 2.67 -19.92 -1.93
CA ASP A 65 4.02 -20.11 -1.39
C ASP A 65 4.02 -20.10 0.15
N GLN A 66 3.21 -19.24 0.77
CA GLN A 66 3.00 -19.21 2.23
C GLN A 66 2.27 -20.46 2.74
N ASP A 67 1.30 -20.96 1.99
CA ASP A 67 0.57 -22.19 2.34
C ASP A 67 1.49 -23.42 2.22
N ARG A 68 2.30 -23.49 1.16
CA ARG A 68 3.29 -24.56 0.97
C ARG A 68 4.46 -24.49 1.95
N ASN A 69 4.87 -23.29 2.35
CA ASN A 69 5.96 -23.06 3.29
C ASN A 69 5.48 -22.22 4.47
N PRO A 70 4.69 -22.78 5.41
CA PRO A 70 4.11 -22.05 6.52
C PRO A 70 5.12 -21.54 7.57
N GLY A 71 6.43 -21.56 7.25
CA GLY A 71 7.53 -21.26 8.15
C GLY A 71 7.74 -22.35 9.20
N ALA A 72 8.67 -22.11 10.13
CA ALA A 72 8.77 -22.88 11.35
C ALA A 72 7.54 -22.56 12.22
N ARG A 73 6.41 -23.21 11.93
CA ARG A 73 5.33 -23.28 12.90
C ARG A 73 5.84 -24.13 14.04
N CYS A 74 5.95 -23.56 15.23
CA CYS A 74 6.09 -24.35 16.45
C CYS A 74 4.85 -25.25 16.52
N CYS A 75 5.01 -26.49 16.07
CA CYS A 75 4.29 -27.62 16.60
C CYS A 75 4.91 -28.03 17.94
#